data_AF-A0A1C6H5A4-F1
#
_entry.id   AF-A0A1C6H5A4-F1
#
_cell.length_a   1.000
_cell.length_b   1.000
_cell.length_c   1.000
_cell.angle_alpha   90.00
_cell.angle_beta   90.00
_cell.angle_gamma   90.00
#
_symmetry.space_group_name_H-M   'P 1'
#
loop_
_entity.id
_entity.type
_entity.pdbx_description
1 polymer ?
#
loop_
_entity_poly.entity_id
_entity_poly.type
_entity_poly.pdbx_seq_one_letter_code
_entity_poly.pdbx_strand_id
1 'polypeptide(L)' 'MKPIETNTSNCILTGGEGVADLPVTRGMFNGSPVVESCWKLSHEEIEEVKRTGLVYFVCEGHTHPPILLATESIVEVE' A
#
# COMPACT_ATOMS: atom_id res chain seq x y z
N MET A 1 1.56 -8.02 -7.78
CA MET A 1 2.25 -6.82 -7.27
C MET A 1 3.00 -7.25 -6.02
N LYS A 2 4.11 -6.63 -5.65
CA LYS A 2 4.81 -6.95 -4.39
C LYS A 2 5.00 -5.69 -3.55
N PRO A 3 4.83 -5.75 -2.22
CA PRO A 3 5.13 -4.61 -1.38
C PRO A 3 6.64 -4.35 -1.41
N ILE A 4 7.02 -3.08 -1.35
CA ILE A 4 8.43 -2.67 -1.32
C ILE A 4 8.68 -1.71 -0.17
N GLU A 5 9.90 -1.77 0.37
CA GLU A 5 10.40 -0.75 1.28
C GLU A 5 10.73 0.51 0.48
N THR A 6 10.32 1.66 1.01
CA THR A 6 10.61 3.00 0.52
C THR A 6 11.55 3.71 1.48
N ASN A 7 12.12 4.85 1.08
CA ASN A 7 12.91 5.71 1.96
C ASN A 7 12.12 6.29 3.15
N THR A 8 10.79 6.26 3.10
CA THR A 8 9.88 6.72 4.16
C THR A 8 9.38 5.58 5.05
N SER A 9 9.67 4.32 4.71
CA SER A 9 9.21 3.16 5.47
C SER A 9 9.80 3.20 6.88
N ASN A 10 8.93 3.09 7.89
CA ASN A 10 9.31 3.23 9.30
C ASN A 10 8.68 2.17 10.22
N CYS A 11 7.91 1.23 9.64
CA CYS A 11 7.28 0.15 10.36
C CYS A 11 7.10 -1.07 9.44
N ILE A 12 7.15 -2.27 10.02
CA ILE A 12 6.81 -3.51 9.33
C ILE A 12 5.57 -4.08 10.02
N LEU A 13 4.49 -4.27 9.27
CA LEU A 13 3.31 -4.99 9.74
C LEU A 13 3.51 -6.47 9.43
N THR A 14 3.53 -7.29 10.47
CA THR A 14 3.64 -8.74 10.35
C THR A 14 2.26 -9.36 10.39
N GLY A 15 2.03 -10.37 9.53
CA GLY A 15 0.79 -11.12 9.49
C GLY A 15 0.91 -12.51 10.12
N GLY A 16 -0.21 -13.25 10.12
CA GLY A 16 -0.24 -14.65 10.54
C GLY A 16 0.41 -15.59 9.53
N GLU A 17 0.26 -16.91 9.75
CA GLU A 17 0.84 -17.92 8.88
C GLU A 17 0.39 -17.74 7.41
N GLY A 18 1.35 -17.65 6.50
CA GLY A 18 1.10 -17.46 5.07
C GLY A 18 0.89 -16.01 4.62
N VAL A 19 0.94 -15.03 5.54
CA VAL A 19 0.87 -13.60 5.20
C VAL A 19 2.27 -13.02 5.16
N ALA A 20 2.63 -12.40 4.03
CA ALA A 20 3.91 -11.74 3.88
C ALA A 20 3.99 -10.47 4.74
N ASP A 21 5.19 -10.18 5.25
CA ASP A 21 5.47 -8.91 5.93
C ASP A 21 5.20 -7.72 5.01
N LEU A 22 4.59 -6.69 5.57
CA LEU A 22 4.21 -5.47 4.84
C LEU A 22 5.01 -4.28 5.39
N PRO A 23 6.08 -3.83 4.69
CA PRO A 23 6.72 -2.57 5.01
C PRO A 23 5.74 -1.42 4.77
N VAL A 24 5.64 -0.51 5.73
CA VAL A 24 4.74 0.64 5.69
C VAL A 24 5.40 1.92 6.22
N THR A 25 4.86 3.05 5.77
CA THR A 25 5.03 4.35 6.41
C THR A 25 3.84 4.59 7.32
N ARG A 26 4.07 4.75 8.63
CA ARG A 26 3.10 5.37 9.55
C ARG A 26 3.37 6.86 9.60
N GLY A 27 2.34 7.67 9.37
CA GLY A 27 2.47 9.12 9.37
C GLY A 27 1.13 9.82 9.49
N MET A 28 1.09 11.09 9.09
CA MET A 28 -0.10 11.92 9.13
C MET A 28 -0.51 12.36 7.72
N PHE A 29 -1.82 12.45 7.50
CA PHE A 29 -2.39 13.06 6.30
C PHE A 29 -3.59 13.91 6.70
N ASN A 30 -3.53 15.22 6.43
CA ASN A 30 -4.56 16.19 6.84
C ASN A 30 -4.94 16.06 8.33
N GLY A 31 -3.94 15.87 9.20
CA GLY A 31 -4.13 15.77 10.66
C GLY A 31 -4.72 14.44 11.14
N SER A 32 -4.89 13.44 10.28
CA SER A 32 -5.35 12.09 10.64
C SER A 32 -4.23 11.05 10.51
N PRO A 33 -4.12 10.07 11.41
CA PRO A 33 -3.16 8.98 11.30
C PRO A 33 -3.41 8.13 10.04
N VAL A 34 -2.35 7.81 9.32
CA VAL A 34 -2.40 6.98 8.12
C VAL A 34 -1.32 5.91 8.12
N VAL A 35 -1.57 4.85 7.34
CA VAL A 35 -0.62 3.80 7.04
C VAL A 35 -0.52 3.71 5.52
N GLU A 36 0.65 3.95 4.96
CA GLU A 36 0.91 3.84 3.53
C GLU A 36 1.76 2.60 3.23
N SER A 37 1.34 1.82 2.25
CA SER A 37 2.12 0.72 1.67
C SER A 37 2.39 1.01 0.20
N CYS A 38 3.63 0.84 -0.25
CA CYS A 38 3.99 0.99 -1.65
C CYS A 38 4.11 -0.37 -2.34
N TRP A 39 3.58 -0.49 -3.55
CA TRP A 39 3.56 -1.74 -4.31
C TRP A 39 4.24 -1.57 -5.66
N LYS A 40 5.24 -2.42 -5.92
CA LYS A 40 5.88 -2.50 -7.22
C LYS A 40 5.17 -3.56 -8.07
N LEU A 41 4.71 -3.14 -9.24
CA LEU A 41 4.16 -4.03 -10.25
C LEU A 41 5.29 -4.65 -11.07
N SER A 42 5.12 -5.91 -11.46
CA SER A 42 5.95 -6.55 -12.48
C SER A 42 5.64 -5.97 -13.87
N HIS A 43 6.47 -6.27 -14.86
CA HIS A 43 6.19 -5.85 -16.24
C HIS A 43 4.86 -6.42 -16.76
N GLU A 44 4.58 -7.70 -16.50
CA GLU A 44 3.33 -8.35 -16.89
C GLU A 44 2.11 -7.70 -16.21
N GLU A 45 2.22 -7.36 -14.92
CA GLU A 45 1.16 -6.69 -14.17
C GLU A 45 0.93 -5.26 -14.66
N ILE A 46 1.98 -4.54 -15.05
CA ILE A 46 1.86 -3.22 -15.67
C ILE A 46 1.07 -3.31 -16.98
N GLU A 47 1.36 -4.29 -17.83
CA GLU A 47 0.64 -4.47 -19.09
C GLU A 47 -0.84 -4.84 -18.86
N GLU A 48 -1.13 -5.65 -17.84
CA GLU A 48 -2.51 -5.99 -17.48
C GLU A 48 -3.29 -4.77 -16.95
N VAL A 49 -2.65 -3.92 -16.12
CA VAL A 49 -3.24 -2.66 -15.66
C VAL A 49 -3.43 -1.69 -16.82
N LYS A 50 -2.48 -1.58 -17.76
CA LYS A 50 -2.67 -0.74 -18.98
C LYS A 50 -3.82 -1.23 -19.85
N ARG A 51 -3.98 -2.55 -19.98
CA ARG A 51 -5.01 -3.18 -20.79
C ARG A 51 -6.41 -2.97 -20.21
N THR A 52 -6.54 -3.04 -18.88
CA THR A 52 -7.84 -3.04 -18.20
C THR A 52 -8.19 -1.69 -17.57
N GLY A 53 -7.19 -0.92 -17.16
CA GLY A 53 -7.34 0.27 -16.32
C GLY A 53 -7.73 -0.04 -14.87
N LEU A 54 -7.65 -1.31 -14.45
CA LEU A 54 -8.23 -1.77 -13.18
C LEU A 54 -7.14 -2.18 -12.18
N VAL A 55 -7.35 -1.77 -10.93
CA VAL A 55 -6.62 -2.26 -9.76
C VAL A 55 -7.65 -2.72 -8.74
N TYR A 56 -7.60 -4.00 -8.38
CA TYR A 56 -8.47 -4.56 -7.36
C TYR A 56 -7.74 -4.58 -6.03
N PHE A 57 -8.35 -3.99 -5.00
CA PHE A 57 -7.87 -4.04 -3.63
C PHE A 57 -8.91 -4.75 -2.76
N VAL A 58 -8.46 -5.65 -1.88
CA VAL A 58 -9.31 -6.39 -0.94
C VAL A 58 -8.70 -6.27 0.46
N CYS A 59 -9.50 -5.79 1.41
CA CYS A 59 -9.19 -5.85 2.84
C CYS A 59 -10.10 -6.87 3.50
N GLU A 60 -9.51 -7.76 4.31
CA GLU A 60 -10.26 -8.73 5.09
C GLU A 60 -10.99 -8.05 6.27
N GLY A 61 -12.29 -8.32 6.40
CA GLY A 61 -13.14 -7.74 7.44
C GLY A 61 -14.48 -7.25 6.90
N HIS A 62 -15.26 -6.60 7.74
CA HIS A 62 -16.56 -5.99 7.34
C HIS A 62 -16.51 -4.46 7.32
N THR A 63 -15.44 -3.87 7.83
CA THR A 63 -15.19 -2.43 7.78
C THR A 63 -13.99 -2.19 6.89
N HIS A 64 -14.23 -1.62 5.71
CA HIS A 64 -13.17 -1.18 4.83
C HIS A 64 -12.75 0.24 5.27
N PRO A 65 -11.52 0.46 5.76
CA PRO A 65 -11.07 1.82 6.06
C PRO A 65 -11.10 2.67 4.77
N PRO A 66 -11.21 4.00 4.85
CA PRO A 66 -11.02 4.85 3.67
C PRO A 66 -9.66 4.55 3.03
N ILE A 67 -9.64 4.23 1.74
CA ILE A 67 -8.40 3.95 1.00
C ILE A 67 -8.23 5.00 -0.07
N LEU A 68 -7.01 5.50 -0.16
CA LEU A 68 -6.56 6.39 -1.19
C LEU A 68 -5.47 5.68 -1.99
N LEU A 69 -5.61 5.67 -3.31
CA LEU A 69 -4.60 5.17 -4.22
C LEU A 69 -3.98 6.36 -4.95
N ALA A 70 -2.66 6.41 -4.98
CA ALA A 70 -1.90 7.46 -5.63
C ALA A 70 -0.70 6.84 -6.38
N THR A 71 -0.22 7.51 -7.42
CA THR A 71 0.97 7.11 -8.18
C THR A 71 2.26 7.52 -7.49
N GLU A 72 2.18 8.39 -6.48
CA GLU A 72 3.29 8.94 -5.71
C GLU A 72 2.91 8.91 -4.22
N SER A 73 3.91 8.87 -3.34
CA SER A 73 3.68 8.97 -1.89
C SER A 73 3.17 10.37 -1.55
N ILE A 74 2.21 10.45 -0.64
CA ILE A 74 1.61 11.71 -0.19
C ILE A 74 1.58 11.84 1.33
N VAL A 75 2.18 10.88 2.05
CA VAL A 75 2.23 10.90 3.51
C VAL A 75 3.35 11.82 3.98
N GLU A 76 3.03 12.65 4.96
CA GLU A 76 4.02 13.47 5.66
C GLU A 76 4.62 12.65 6.79
N VAL A 77 5.95 12.50 6.76
CA VAL A 77 6.73 11.85 7.83
C VAL A 77 7.29 12.97 8.72
N GLU A 78 7.00 12.90 10.03
CA GLU A 78 7.56 13.81 11.04
C GLU A 78 9.03 13.52 11.34
#